data_AF-A0A426ZL82-F1
#
_entry.id   AF-A0A426ZL82-F1
#
_cell.length_a   1.000
_cell.length_b   1.000
_cell.length_c   1.000
_cell.angle_alpha   90.00
_cell.angle_beta   90.00
_cell.angle_gamma   90.00
#
_symmetry.space_group_name_H-M   'P 1'
#
loop_
_entity.id
_entity.type
_entity.pdbx_description
1 polymer ?
#
loop_
_entity_poly.entity_id
_entity_poly.type
_entity_poly.pdbx_seq_one_letter_code
_entity_poly.pdbx_strand_id
1 'polypeptide(L)'
;MLEECRAKVYLKNLHYQRAVARLYNRRVQPQPVVKGDIVLRRAEVSDPGHTRGKLTPRWEGSYHVTQVIRDETYTLSTMEGKTLPQT
;
A
#
# COMPACT_ATOMS: atom_id res chain seq x y z
N MET A 1 -11.95 1.73 -39.27
CA MET A 1 -11.86 3.19 -39.00
C MET A 1 -11.97 3.55 -37.51
N LEU A 2 -13.15 3.53 -36.85
CA LEU A 2 -13.28 3.96 -35.44
C LEU A 2 -12.52 3.06 -34.44
N GLU A 3 -12.62 1.74 -34.61
CA GLU A 3 -11.95 0.78 -33.72
C GLU A 3 -10.42 0.86 -33.81
N GLU A 4 -9.87 1.12 -35.00
CA GLU A 4 -8.44 1.35 -35.20
C GLU A 4 -7.95 2.61 -34.49
N CYS A 5 -8.75 3.68 -34.48
CA CYS A 5 -8.45 4.89 -33.73
C CYS A 5 -8.44 4.63 -32.21
N ARG A 6 -9.43 3.88 -31.71
CA ARG A 6 -9.49 3.48 -30.28
C ARG A 6 -8.29 2.62 -29.88
N ALA A 7 -7.93 1.63 -30.70
CA ALA A 7 -6.77 0.78 -30.45
C ALA A 7 -5.46 1.59 -30.40
N LYS A 8 -5.27 2.55 -31.31
CA LYS A 8 -4.09 3.44 -31.30
C LYS A 8 -4.03 4.31 -30.05
N VAL A 9 -5.14 4.89 -29.62
CA VAL A 9 -5.21 5.70 -28.39
C VAL A 9 -4.94 4.84 -27.15
N TYR A 10 -5.54 3.65 -27.09
CA TYR A 10 -5.29 2.69 -26.01
C TYR A 10 -3.81 2.33 -25.89
N LEU A 11 -3.14 2.04 -27.01
CA LEU A 11 -1.72 1.71 -27.00
C LEU A 11 -0.84 2.88 -26.50
N LYS A 12 -1.16 4.10 -26.91
CA LYS A 12 -0.48 5.31 -26.43
C LYS A 12 -0.65 5.50 -24.92
N ASN A 13 -1.88 5.34 -24.42
CA ASN A 13 -2.18 5.43 -22.99
C ASN A 13 -1.44 4.35 -22.20
N LEU A 14 -1.44 3.10 -22.69
CA LEU A 14 -0.71 2.01 -22.05
C LEU A 14 0.79 2.29 -22.00
N HIS A 15 1.37 2.82 -23.09
CA HIS A 15 2.77 3.23 -23.12
C HIS A 15 3.07 4.32 -22.10
N TYR A 16 2.21 5.34 -22.02
CA TYR A 16 2.36 6.42 -21.06
C TYR A 16 2.29 5.92 -19.61
N GLN A 17 1.27 5.12 -19.28
CA GLN A 17 1.12 4.53 -17.94
C GLN A 17 2.33 3.69 -17.54
N ARG A 18 2.87 2.87 -18.45
CA ARG A 18 4.10 2.08 -18.21
C ARG A 18 5.32 2.96 -17.99
N ALA A 19 5.46 4.06 -18.73
CA ALA A 19 6.57 4.99 -18.53
C ALA A 19 6.51 5.66 -17.16
N VAL A 20 5.33 6.13 -16.75
CA VAL A 20 5.10 6.73 -15.42
C VAL A 20 5.38 5.71 -14.31
N ALA A 21 4.86 4.49 -14.44
CA ALA A 21 5.08 3.43 -13.46
C ALA A 21 6.57 3.11 -13.30
N ARG A 22 7.34 3.02 -14.39
CA ARG A 22 8.79 2.80 -14.32
C ARG A 22 9.54 3.93 -13.63
N LEU A 23 9.19 5.18 -13.91
CA LEU A 23 9.82 6.33 -13.28
C LEU A 23 9.56 6.35 -11.77
N TYR A 24 8.34 6.04 -11.35
CA TYR A 24 7.96 5.92 -9.94
C TYR A 24 8.69 4.75 -9.27
N ASN A 25 8.55 3.54 -9.83
CA ASN A 25 9.11 2.31 -9.26
C ASN A 25 10.64 2.36 -9.17
N ARG A 26 11.33 3.12 -10.04
CA ARG A 26 12.78 3.32 -9.94
C ARG A 26 13.21 3.94 -8.61
N ARG A 27 12.34 4.73 -7.97
CA ARG A 27 12.62 5.38 -6.67
C ARG A 27 12.13 4.58 -5.48
N VAL A 28 11.27 3.59 -5.71
CA VAL A 28 10.75 2.71 -4.66
C VAL A 28 11.78 1.62 -4.42
N GLN A 29 12.32 1.58 -3.20
CA GLN A 29 13.14 0.47 -2.75
C GLN A 29 12.25 -0.48 -1.94
N PRO A 30 12.04 -1.72 -2.40
CA PRO A 30 11.36 -2.72 -1.59
C PRO A 30 12.15 -2.94 -0.31
N GLN A 31 11.51 -2.69 0.83
CA GLN A 31 12.08 -2.97 2.14
C GLN A 31 11.39 -4.22 2.69
N PRO A 32 12.13 -5.34 2.86
CA PRO A 32 11.56 -6.51 3.50
C PRO A 32 11.22 -6.18 4.95
N VAL A 33 10.02 -6.54 5.38
CA VAL A 33 9.57 -6.38 6.76
C VAL A 33 9.77 -7.70 7.47
N VAL A 34 10.52 -7.68 8.57
CA VAL A 34 10.82 -8.87 9.36
C VAL A 34 10.14 -8.82 10.71
N LYS A 35 10.04 -9.98 11.36
CA LYS A 35 9.54 -10.07 12.73
C LYS A 35 10.40 -9.19 13.65
N GLY A 36 9.73 -8.39 14.49
CA GLY A 36 10.37 -7.45 15.41
C GLY A 36 10.43 -6.01 14.88
N ASP A 37 10.24 -5.79 13.58
CA ASP A 37 10.20 -4.46 13.01
C ASP A 37 9.01 -3.65 13.54
N ILE A 38 9.21 -2.34 13.59
CA ILE A 38 8.16 -1.37 13.90
C ILE A 38 7.67 -0.78 12.59
N VAL A 39 6.37 -0.89 12.34
CA VAL A 39 5.72 -0.43 11.11
C VAL A 39 4.52 0.46 11.39
N LEU A 40 4.21 1.36 10.46
CA LEU A 40 2.98 2.16 10.48
C LEU A 40 1.87 1.39 9.74
N ARG A 41 0.64 1.41 10.25
CA ARG A 41 -0.52 0.79 9.57
C ARG A 41 -1.24 1.84 8.74
N ARG A 42 -1.80 1.45 7.59
CA ARG A 42 -2.64 2.38 6.82
C ARG A 42 -3.93 2.65 7.60
N ALA A 43 -4.24 3.92 7.82
CA ALA A 43 -5.39 4.35 8.65
C ALA A 43 -6.73 3.80 8.14
N GLU A 44 -6.88 3.68 6.81
CA GLU A 44 -8.08 3.12 6.15
C GLU A 44 -8.40 1.68 6.58
N VAL A 45 -7.40 0.91 7.02
CA VAL A 45 -7.59 -0.49 7.45
C VAL A 45 -8.01 -0.57 8.93
N SER A 46 -7.60 0.42 9.74
CA SER A 46 -7.98 0.47 11.16
C SER A 46 -9.37 1.03 11.37
N ASP A 47 -9.72 2.09 10.65
CA ASP A 47 -11.02 2.75 10.75
C ASP A 47 -11.62 2.98 9.36
N PRO A 48 -12.35 1.99 8.83
CA PRO A 48 -13.01 2.13 7.53
C PRO A 48 -14.16 3.15 7.55
N GLY A 49 -14.63 3.58 8.72
CA GLY A 49 -15.84 4.37 8.92
C GLY A 49 -15.61 5.86 9.23
N HIS A 50 -14.45 6.25 9.76
CA HIS A 50 -14.17 7.63 10.17
C HIS A 50 -12.93 8.26 9.50
N THR A 51 -12.94 9.59 9.40
CA THR A 51 -11.84 10.46 8.93
C THR A 51 -11.40 10.34 7.47
N ARG A 52 -12.33 10.21 6.52
CA ARG A 52 -12.10 10.48 5.08
C ARG A 52 -11.95 12.00 4.78
N GLY A 53 -11.10 12.69 5.52
CA GLY A 53 -10.76 14.08 5.31
C GLY A 53 -9.49 14.21 4.47
N LYS A 54 -9.42 15.21 3.58
CA LYS A 54 -8.20 15.53 2.82
C LYS A 54 -6.98 15.80 3.72
N LEU A 55 -7.23 16.12 5.00
CA LEU A 55 -6.24 16.48 6.02
C LEU A 55 -5.99 15.37 7.06
N THR A 56 -6.63 14.21 6.94
CA THR A 56 -6.38 13.09 7.84
C THR A 56 -5.06 12.40 7.49
N PRO A 57 -4.25 11.99 8.49
CA PRO A 57 -3.08 11.14 8.24
C PRO A 57 -3.43 9.87 7.48
N ARG A 58 -2.62 9.51 6.47
CA ARG A 58 -2.77 8.24 5.72
C ARG A 58 -2.27 7.02 6.50
N TRP A 59 -1.43 7.26 7.47
CA TRP A 59 -0.76 6.25 8.29
C TRP A 59 -1.09 6.50 9.75
N GLU A 60 -1.31 5.41 10.49
CA GLU A 60 -1.65 5.41 11.90
C GLU A 60 -0.66 4.54 12.66
N GLY A 61 -0.32 5.00 13.86
CA GLY A 61 0.22 4.16 14.93
C GLY A 61 1.61 3.61 14.65
N SER A 62 2.23 3.06 15.68
CA SER A 62 3.43 2.23 15.56
C SER A 62 3.07 0.84 16.04
N TYR A 63 3.33 -0.16 15.22
CA TYR A 63 2.98 -1.55 15.50
C TYR A 63 4.21 -2.44 15.36
N HIS A 64 4.30 -3.43 16.22
CA HIS A 64 5.32 -4.47 16.11
C HIS A 64 4.85 -5.60 15.22
N VAL A 65 5.72 -6.06 14.34
CA VAL A 65 5.49 -7.26 13.54
C VAL A 65 5.77 -8.49 14.39
N THR A 66 4.72 -9.23 14.76
CA THR A 66 4.85 -10.44 15.58
C THR A 66 5.11 -11.68 14.74
N GLN A 67 4.58 -11.71 13.52
CA GLN A 67 4.75 -12.81 12.57
C GLN A 67 4.61 -12.33 11.12
N VAL A 68 5.49 -12.81 10.26
CA VAL A 68 5.35 -12.71 8.80
C VAL A 68 4.61 -13.97 8.32
N ILE A 69 3.43 -13.82 7.73
CA ILE A 69 2.63 -14.96 7.26
C ILE A 69 2.99 -15.26 5.81
N ARG A 70 3.02 -14.20 4.99
CA ARG A 70 3.30 -14.20 3.55
C ARG A 70 3.89 -12.84 3.21
N ASP A 71 4.49 -12.72 2.04
CA ASP A 71 4.83 -11.40 1.51
C ASP A 71 3.57 -10.51 1.56
N GLU A 72 3.73 -9.31 2.13
CA GLU A 72 2.67 -8.31 2.32
C GLU A 72 1.61 -8.60 3.40
N THR A 73 1.63 -9.77 4.06
CA THR A 73 0.67 -10.12 5.13
C THR A 73 1.38 -10.37 6.46
N TYR A 74 1.09 -9.52 7.44
CA TYR A 74 1.77 -9.50 8.74
C TYR A 74 0.77 -9.53 9.90
N THR A 75 1.10 -10.27 10.95
CA THR A 75 0.42 -10.13 12.24
C THR A 75 1.09 -9.00 13.01
N LEU A 76 0.27 -8.07 13.51
CA LEU A 76 0.73 -6.86 14.20
C LEU A 76 0.29 -6.88 15.66
N SER A 77 1.10 -6.29 16.54
CA SER A 77 0.71 -5.94 17.91
C SER A 77 0.91 -4.46 18.18
N THR A 78 0.06 -3.89 19.04
CA THR A 78 0.28 -2.55 19.59
C THR A 78 1.56 -2.53 20.43
N MET A 79 2.09 -1.34 20.71
CA MET A 79 3.25 -1.16 21.60
C MET A 79 2.97 -1.68 23.03
N GLU A 80 1.69 -1.81 23.40
CA GLU A 80 1.21 -2.36 24.67
C GLU A 80 1.09 -3.89 24.67
N GLY A 81 1.48 -4.55 23.56
CA GLY A 81 1.48 -6.01 23.43
C GLY A 81 0.14 -6.64 23.03
N LYS A 82 -0.88 -5.84 22.74
CA LYS A 82 -2.17 -6.36 22.26
C LYS A 82 -2.06 -6.73 20.79
N THR A 83 -2.33 -7.99 20.46
CA THR A 83 -2.35 -8.47 19.07
C THR A 83 -3.59 -7.93 18.37
N LEU A 84 -3.42 -7.39 17.15
CA LEU A 84 -4.51 -6.92 16.32
C LEU A 84 -5.19 -8.08 15.58
N PRO A 85 -6.52 -8.02 15.40
CA PRO A 85 -7.21 -8.98 14.54
C PRO A 85 -6.71 -8.83 13.10
N GLN A 86 -6.51 -9.97 12.43
CA GLN A 86 -6.24 -9.98 10.99
C GLN A 86 -7.48 -9.47 10.25
N THR A 87 -7.28 -8.49 9.37
CA THR A 87 -8.33 -7.90 8.52
C THR A 87 -8.02 -8.21 7.07
#